data_AF-A0A4Y9QJA5-F1
#
_entry.id   AF-A0A4Y9QJA5-F1
#
_cell.length_a   1.000
_cell.length_b   1.000
_cell.length_c   1.000
_cell.angle_alpha   90.00
_cell.angle_beta   90.00
_cell.angle_gamma   90.00
#
_symmetry.space_group_name_H-M   'P 1'
#
loop_
_entity.id
_entity.type
_entity.pdbx_description
1 polymer ?
#
loop_
_entity_poly.entity_id
_entity_poly.type
_entity_poly.pdbx_seq_one_letter_code
_entity_poly.pdbx_strand_id
1 'polypeptide(L)'
;MTGSTPTVREATGYSLVLPPGWVQIPLDEDAAPAVRRLLDRAFSDVPPDIPPDTIASLRRRLEGRLTATLAAARRTGGTELYLPTKRMGGVLVPASFVVGDVAPWTGDGRGDPRELVPRVLTRMLADDDDARAVEVDGAPGVRTESTVAPDADGEAALSAASRRVDYVVAVPGRAGRWLSASCTVLEAADDEHDLTGLLVELFDAVMTTFRWAAP
;
A
#
# COMPACT_ATOMS: atom_id res chain seq x y z
N MET A 1 27.58 -37.61 5.11
CA MET A 1 26.32 -36.98 4.65
C MET A 1 26.35 -35.52 5.05
N THR A 2 26.87 -34.65 4.18
CA THR A 2 26.84 -33.20 4.38
C THR A 2 25.51 -32.67 3.85
N GLY A 3 24.57 -32.37 4.74
CA GLY A 3 23.36 -31.65 4.39
C GLY A 3 23.72 -30.19 4.09
N SER A 4 23.69 -29.80 2.82
CA SER A 4 23.80 -28.40 2.43
C SER A 4 22.57 -27.66 2.96
N THR A 5 22.75 -26.80 3.94
CA THR A 5 21.72 -25.84 4.37
C THR A 5 21.35 -24.99 3.15
N PRO A 6 20.07 -24.87 2.76
CA PRO A 6 19.70 -24.03 1.64
C PRO A 6 20.13 -22.59 1.94
N THR A 7 21.02 -22.05 1.12
CA THR A 7 21.40 -20.63 1.16
C THR A 7 20.16 -19.83 0.75
N VAL A 8 19.51 -19.17 1.71
CA VAL A 8 18.39 -18.26 1.42
C VAL A 8 18.95 -17.15 0.54
N ARG A 9 18.49 -17.09 -0.72
CA ARG A 9 18.87 -16.01 -1.65
C ARG A 9 18.30 -14.71 -1.11
N GLU A 10 19.15 -13.69 -1.02
CA GLU A 10 18.78 -12.36 -0.57
C GLU A 10 17.86 -11.71 -1.61
N ALA A 11 16.66 -11.32 -1.19
CA ALA A 11 15.72 -10.63 -2.05
C ALA A 11 16.19 -9.18 -2.29
N THR A 12 16.21 -8.75 -3.55
CA THR A 12 16.61 -7.40 -3.96
C THR A 12 15.44 -6.56 -4.47
N GLY A 13 14.28 -7.19 -4.70
CA GLY A 13 13.06 -6.52 -5.11
C GLY A 13 11.86 -7.46 -5.01
N TYR A 14 10.76 -7.09 -5.66
CA TYR A 14 9.55 -7.89 -5.72
C TYR A 14 8.78 -7.64 -7.01
N SER A 15 7.79 -8.48 -7.28
CA SER A 15 6.80 -8.29 -8.34
C SER A 15 5.40 -8.58 -7.82
N LEU A 16 4.41 -7.91 -8.38
CA LEU A 16 3.02 -8.01 -7.96
C LEU A 16 2.11 -7.82 -9.17
N VAL A 17 1.04 -8.63 -9.26
CA VAL A 17 0.06 -8.52 -10.34
C VAL A 17 -0.97 -7.47 -9.96
N LEU A 18 -1.08 -6.41 -10.76
CA LEU A 18 -2.04 -5.34 -10.51
C LEU A 18 -3.42 -5.66 -11.07
N PRO A 19 -4.50 -5.28 -10.36
CA PRO A 19 -5.84 -5.37 -10.93
C PRO A 19 -5.95 -4.49 -12.18
N PRO A 20 -6.82 -4.85 -13.14
CA PRO A 20 -7.02 -4.04 -14.34
C PRO A 20 -7.35 -2.59 -14.02
N GLY A 21 -6.68 -1.64 -14.68
CA GLY A 21 -6.93 -0.21 -14.51
C GLY A 21 -6.16 0.45 -13.36
N TRP A 22 -5.32 -0.30 -12.63
CA TRP A 22 -4.40 0.26 -11.64
C TRP A 22 -3.09 0.69 -12.28
N VAL A 23 -2.47 1.72 -11.71
CA VAL A 23 -1.13 2.16 -12.10
C VAL A 23 -0.22 2.21 -10.88
N GLN A 24 1.05 1.89 -11.12
CA GLN A 24 2.14 2.07 -10.16
C GLN A 24 2.78 3.44 -10.39
N ILE A 25 3.02 4.15 -9.29
CA ILE A 25 3.73 5.43 -9.24
C ILE A 25 4.95 5.23 -8.34
N PRO A 26 6.17 5.21 -8.89
CA PRO A 26 7.39 5.20 -8.09
C PRO A 26 7.46 6.41 -7.16
N LEU A 27 8.00 6.23 -5.95
CA LEU A 27 8.17 7.29 -4.96
C LEU A 27 9.59 7.88 -4.99
N ASP A 28 10.17 8.01 -6.18
CA ASP A 28 11.50 8.58 -6.44
C ASP A 28 11.42 9.82 -7.35
N GLU A 29 12.50 10.17 -8.06
CA GLU A 29 12.52 11.31 -8.99
C GLU A 29 11.47 11.21 -10.12
N ASP A 30 10.96 10.02 -10.43
CA ASP A 30 9.95 9.80 -11.47
C ASP A 30 8.50 10.04 -11.01
N ALA A 31 8.28 10.28 -9.72
CA ALA A 31 6.94 10.48 -9.16
C ALA A 31 6.21 11.69 -9.77
N ALA A 32 6.88 12.84 -9.88
CA ALA A 32 6.26 14.07 -10.38
C ALA A 32 5.85 13.96 -11.87
N PRO A 33 6.72 13.45 -12.77
CA PRO A 33 6.32 13.11 -14.12
C PRO A 33 5.15 12.12 -14.19
N ALA A 34 5.13 11.10 -13.32
CA ALA A 34 4.05 10.11 -13.29
C ALA A 34 2.70 10.71 -12.87
N VAL A 35 2.68 11.59 -11.86
CA VAL A 35 1.47 12.33 -11.44
C VAL A 35 0.93 13.19 -12.58
N ARG A 36 1.80 13.93 -13.29
CA ARG A 36 1.36 14.76 -14.42
C ARG A 36 0.68 13.94 -15.50
N ARG A 37 1.29 12.82 -15.91
CA ARG A 37 0.70 11.89 -16.89
C ARG A 37 -0.63 11.31 -16.42
N LEU A 38 -0.76 11.01 -15.13
CA LEU A 38 -2.01 10.53 -14.55
C LEU A 38 -3.11 11.59 -14.64
N LEU A 39 -2.80 12.84 -14.27
CA LEU A 39 -3.74 13.95 -14.36
C LEU A 39 -4.11 14.25 -15.82
N ASP A 40 -3.16 14.24 -16.75
CA ASP A 40 -3.45 14.44 -18.18
C ASP A 40 -4.44 13.41 -18.70
N ARG A 41 -4.29 12.14 -18.31
CA ARG A 41 -5.25 11.09 -18.66
C ARG A 41 -6.59 11.29 -17.99
N ALA A 42 -6.61 11.59 -16.68
CA ALA A 42 -7.86 11.78 -15.93
C ALA A 42 -8.72 12.94 -16.47
N PHE A 43 -8.07 13.96 -17.03
CA PHE A 43 -8.73 15.14 -17.60
C PHE A 43 -8.77 15.13 -19.14
N SER A 44 -8.45 14.01 -19.80
CA SER A 44 -8.45 13.93 -21.27
C SER A 44 -9.86 13.92 -21.88
N ASP A 45 -10.84 13.35 -21.18
CA ASP A 45 -12.22 13.18 -21.64
C ASP A 45 -13.22 14.05 -20.84
N VAL A 46 -12.83 15.29 -20.49
CA VAL A 46 -13.71 16.18 -19.71
C VAL A 46 -14.87 16.67 -20.59
N PRO A 47 -16.12 16.58 -20.11
CA PRO A 47 -17.27 17.09 -20.83
C PRO A 47 -17.15 18.58 -21.20
N PRO A 48 -17.53 18.99 -22.43
CA PRO A 48 -17.30 20.35 -22.94
C PRO A 48 -18.16 21.43 -22.25
N ASP A 49 -19.18 21.02 -21.49
CA ASP A 49 -20.08 21.85 -20.71
C ASP A 49 -19.48 22.34 -19.39
N ILE A 50 -18.31 21.82 -18.98
CA ILE A 50 -17.62 22.25 -17.75
C ILE A 50 -16.73 23.48 -18.04
N PRO A 51 -16.88 24.59 -17.29
CA PRO A 51 -16.05 25.78 -17.50
C PRO A 51 -14.55 25.50 -17.34
N PRO A 52 -13.68 26.04 -18.22
CA PRO A 52 -12.22 25.82 -18.16
C PRO A 52 -11.58 26.14 -16.80
N ASP A 53 -12.04 27.22 -16.14
CA ASP A 53 -11.52 27.62 -14.82
C ASP A 53 -11.85 26.59 -13.73
N THR A 54 -13.03 25.96 -13.81
CA THR A 54 -13.44 24.88 -12.90
C THR A 54 -12.55 23.66 -13.10
N ILE A 55 -12.27 23.30 -14.36
CA ILE A 55 -11.37 22.19 -14.71
C ILE A 55 -9.96 22.47 -14.17
N ALA A 56 -9.44 23.67 -14.41
CA ALA A 56 -8.11 24.07 -13.95
C ALA A 56 -8.00 24.08 -12.42
N SER A 57 -9.04 24.55 -11.72
CA SER A 57 -9.11 24.53 -10.26
C SER A 57 -9.13 23.11 -9.70
N LEU A 58 -9.98 22.24 -10.27
CA LEU A 58 -10.07 20.84 -9.86
C LEU A 58 -8.75 20.10 -10.08
N ARG A 59 -8.11 20.32 -11.24
CA ARG A 59 -6.80 19.74 -11.55
C ARG A 59 -5.74 20.14 -10.53
N ARG A 60 -5.63 21.43 -10.20
CA ARG A 60 -4.67 21.92 -9.18
C ARG A 60 -4.91 21.30 -7.81
N ARG A 61 -6.18 21.16 -7.40
CA ARG A 61 -6.53 20.52 -6.11
C ARG A 61 -6.14 19.04 -6.08
N LEU A 62 -6.42 18.30 -7.15
CA LEU A 62 -6.02 16.89 -7.26
C LEU A 62 -4.50 16.73 -7.30
N GLU A 63 -3.79 17.58 -8.04
CA GLU A 63 -2.32 17.59 -8.08
C GLU A 63 -1.72 17.82 -6.70
N GLY A 64 -2.21 18.83 -5.96
CA GLY A 64 -1.77 19.12 -4.59
C GLY A 64 -2.01 17.94 -3.65
N ARG A 65 -3.17 17.29 -3.75
CA ARG A 65 -3.52 16.13 -2.92
C ARG A 65 -2.67 14.89 -3.22
N LEU A 66 -2.45 14.58 -4.50
CA LEU A 66 -1.58 13.48 -4.91
C LEU A 66 -0.16 13.73 -4.44
N THR A 67 0.36 14.95 -4.63
CA THR A 67 1.71 15.33 -4.18
C THR A 67 1.86 15.19 -2.66
N ALA A 68 0.87 15.63 -1.88
CA ALA A 68 0.88 15.47 -0.42
C ALA A 68 0.85 13.99 -0.01
N THR A 69 0.07 13.16 -0.70
CA THR A 69 -0.02 11.71 -0.46
C THR A 69 1.32 11.02 -0.72
N LEU A 70 1.96 11.33 -1.85
CA LEU A 70 3.30 10.80 -2.19
C LEU A 70 4.34 11.23 -1.15
N ALA A 71 4.31 12.50 -0.71
CA ALA A 71 5.21 12.99 0.33
C ALA A 71 4.98 12.32 1.68
N ALA A 72 3.73 12.04 2.06
CA ALA A 72 3.41 11.27 3.26
C ALA A 72 3.94 9.83 3.17
N ALA A 73 3.67 9.15 2.04
CA ALA A 73 4.17 7.80 1.80
C ALA A 73 5.70 7.72 1.88
N ARG A 74 6.42 8.67 1.28
CA ARG A 74 7.90 8.75 1.37
C ARG A 74 8.39 8.90 2.80
N ARG A 75 7.75 9.77 3.61
CA ARG A 75 8.14 10.00 5.01
C ARG A 75 8.04 8.73 5.85
N THR A 76 7.17 7.80 5.46
CA THR A 76 6.96 6.52 6.14
C THR A 76 7.73 5.36 5.50
N GLY A 77 8.67 5.63 4.59
CA GLY A 77 9.48 4.59 3.93
C GLY A 77 8.87 3.96 2.68
N GLY A 78 7.75 4.51 2.19
CA GLY A 78 7.11 4.10 0.95
C GLY A 78 8.03 4.25 -0.26
N THR A 79 8.09 3.21 -1.09
CA THR A 79 8.81 3.15 -2.37
C THR A 79 7.87 3.21 -3.58
N GLU A 80 6.64 2.71 -3.46
CA GLU A 80 5.65 2.73 -4.53
C GLU A 80 4.24 3.08 -4.04
N LEU A 81 3.48 3.85 -4.84
CA LEU A 81 2.04 4.10 -4.65
C LEU A 81 1.25 3.49 -5.82
N TYR A 82 0.15 2.81 -5.51
CA TYR A 82 -0.75 2.19 -6.47
C TYR A 82 -2.13 2.82 -6.41
N LEU A 83 -2.65 3.22 -7.57
CA LEU A 83 -3.92 3.94 -7.70
C LEU A 83 -4.78 3.38 -8.84
N PRO A 84 -6.11 3.26 -8.65
CA PRO A 84 -7.04 3.00 -9.74
C PRO A 84 -7.16 4.24 -10.63
N THR A 85 -7.08 4.03 -11.94
CA THR A 85 -7.14 5.11 -12.96
C THR A 85 -8.33 4.98 -13.90
N LYS A 86 -9.07 3.88 -13.78
CA LYS A 86 -10.27 3.59 -14.55
C LYS A 86 -11.37 3.15 -13.60
N ARG A 87 -12.62 3.39 -14.02
CA ARG A 87 -13.79 2.78 -13.37
C ARG A 87 -13.72 1.26 -13.58
N MET A 88 -13.90 0.49 -12.51
CA MET A 88 -14.06 -0.97 -12.60
C MET A 88 -15.55 -1.28 -12.60
N GLY A 89 -16.06 -1.88 -13.67
CA GLY A 89 -17.50 -2.15 -13.81
C GLY A 89 -18.39 -0.89 -13.77
N GLY A 90 -17.85 0.29 -14.12
CA GLY A 90 -18.59 1.56 -14.06
C GLY A 90 -18.50 2.30 -12.72
N VAL A 91 -17.91 1.69 -11.69
CA VAL A 91 -17.77 2.25 -10.34
C VAL A 91 -16.37 2.83 -10.14
N LEU A 92 -16.28 3.98 -9.46
CA LEU A 92 -15.02 4.55 -9.00
C LEU A 92 -14.53 3.74 -7.80
N VAL A 93 -13.27 3.31 -7.82
CA VAL A 93 -12.68 2.49 -6.77
C VAL A 93 -12.02 3.43 -5.76
N PRO A 94 -12.55 3.59 -4.54
CA PRO A 94 -12.01 4.51 -3.54
C PRO A 94 -10.90 3.85 -2.73
N ALA A 95 -9.93 3.22 -3.41
CA ALA A 95 -8.83 2.51 -2.76
C ALA A 95 -7.47 2.96 -3.31
N SER A 96 -6.46 2.88 -2.46
CA SER A 96 -5.06 2.99 -2.85
C SER A 96 -4.23 2.04 -1.99
N PHE A 97 -3.02 1.69 -2.45
CA PHE A 97 -2.06 1.04 -1.56
C PHE A 97 -0.64 1.51 -1.81
N VAL A 98 0.17 1.49 -0.76
CA VAL A 98 1.57 1.89 -0.77
C VAL A 98 2.41 0.68 -0.40
N VAL A 99 3.51 0.47 -1.09
CA VAL A 99 4.54 -0.51 -0.71
C VAL A 99 5.80 0.25 -0.33
N GLY A 100 6.53 -0.23 0.69
CA GLY A 100 7.73 0.42 1.19
C GLY A 100 8.54 -0.44 2.13
N ASP A 101 9.81 -0.07 2.31
CA ASP A 101 10.65 -0.62 3.36
C ASP A 101 10.26 0.01 4.70
N VAL A 102 10.13 -0.82 5.73
CA VAL A 102 9.90 -0.37 7.10
C VAL A 102 10.97 -0.92 8.02
N ALA A 103 11.42 -0.07 8.95
CA ALA A 103 12.16 -0.54 10.10
C ALA A 103 11.14 -1.10 11.11
N PRO A 104 11.27 -2.35 11.55
CA PRO A 104 10.38 -2.90 12.57
C PRO A 104 10.64 -2.13 13.87
N TRP A 105 9.58 -1.95 14.65
CA TRP A 105 9.64 -1.32 15.97
C TRP A 105 10.35 -2.23 16.98
N THR A 106 11.67 -2.36 16.84
CA THR A 106 12.50 -3.10 17.78
C THR A 106 13.66 -2.24 18.22
N GLY A 107 13.80 -2.10 19.54
CA GLY A 107 14.99 -1.54 20.16
C GLY A 107 16.27 -2.15 19.57
N ASP A 108 17.22 -1.28 19.29
CA ASP A 108 18.65 -1.43 18.99
C ASP A 108 19.18 -2.65 18.18
N GLY A 109 18.34 -3.50 17.60
CA GLY A 109 18.75 -4.62 16.75
C GLY A 109 19.60 -5.68 17.46
N ARG A 110 19.59 -5.71 18.80
CA ARG A 110 20.40 -6.66 19.58
C ARG A 110 19.73 -8.04 19.64
N GLY A 111 20.39 -9.05 19.06
CA GLY A 111 19.97 -10.45 19.15
C GLY A 111 20.57 -11.31 18.03
N ASP A 112 20.40 -12.63 18.12
CA ASP A 112 20.71 -13.53 17.00
C ASP A 112 19.79 -13.16 15.81
N PRO A 113 20.34 -12.86 14.62
CA PRO A 113 19.56 -12.62 13.40
C PRO A 113 18.50 -13.68 13.11
N ARG A 114 18.72 -14.93 13.52
CA ARG A 114 17.77 -16.04 13.37
C ARG A 114 16.55 -15.92 14.27
N GLU A 115 16.67 -15.23 15.40
CA GLU A 115 15.58 -15.00 16.35
C GLU A 115 14.85 -13.69 16.13
N LEU A 116 15.43 -12.75 15.37
CA LEU A 116 14.82 -11.43 15.13
C LEU A 116 13.45 -11.53 14.46
N VAL A 117 13.32 -12.37 13.41
CA VAL A 117 12.05 -12.52 12.68
C VAL A 117 10.95 -13.09 13.59
N PRO A 118 11.13 -14.26 14.26
CA PRO A 118 10.11 -14.78 15.19
C PRO A 118 9.75 -13.81 16.31
N ARG A 119 10.73 -13.09 16.87
CA ARG A 119 10.49 -12.12 17.96
C ARG A 119 9.65 -10.94 17.50
N VAL A 120 9.95 -10.36 16.33
CA VAL A 120 9.17 -9.25 15.76
C VAL A 120 7.75 -9.70 15.47
N LEU A 121 7.56 -10.85 14.80
CA LEU A 121 6.22 -11.38 14.49
C LEU A 121 5.40 -11.61 15.76
N THR A 122 5.99 -12.25 16.77
CA THR A 122 5.31 -12.51 18.06
C THR A 122 4.84 -11.21 18.70
N ARG A 123 5.68 -10.16 18.66
CA ARG A 123 5.31 -8.84 19.18
C ARG A 123 4.17 -8.21 18.38
N MET A 124 4.28 -8.19 17.05
CA MET A 124 3.24 -7.61 16.18
C MET A 124 1.89 -8.29 16.35
N LEU A 125 1.89 -9.62 16.54
CA LEU A 125 0.67 -10.39 16.81
C LEU A 125 0.10 -10.15 18.22
N ALA A 126 0.92 -9.69 19.16
CA ALA A 126 0.48 -9.39 20.53
C ALA A 126 0.06 -7.93 20.72
N ASP A 127 0.55 -7.02 19.87
CA ASP A 127 0.27 -5.58 19.93
C ASP A 127 -1.10 -5.21 19.30
N ASP A 128 -1.69 -6.10 18.49
CA ASP A 128 -2.95 -5.86 17.75
C ASP A 128 -3.80 -7.13 17.67
N ASP A 129 -5.02 -7.10 18.19
CA ASP A 129 -5.95 -8.25 18.23
C ASP A 129 -6.45 -8.67 16.84
N ASP A 130 -6.45 -7.75 15.87
CA ASP A 130 -6.83 -8.02 14.47
C ASP A 130 -5.63 -8.49 13.63
N ALA A 131 -4.45 -8.65 14.25
CA ALA A 131 -3.26 -9.19 13.60
C ALA A 131 -3.37 -10.68 13.33
N ARG A 132 -2.96 -11.09 12.12
CA ARG A 132 -2.93 -12.49 11.69
C ARG A 132 -1.56 -12.82 11.10
N ALA A 133 -1.02 -13.97 11.49
CA ALA A 133 0.18 -14.50 10.88
C ALA A 133 -0.11 -14.89 9.42
N VAL A 134 0.76 -14.47 8.50
CA VAL A 134 0.65 -14.78 7.07
C VAL A 134 1.99 -15.23 6.52
N GLU A 135 1.95 -15.91 5.38
CA GLU A 135 3.13 -16.23 4.59
C GLU A 135 2.97 -15.63 3.20
N VAL A 136 3.97 -14.87 2.76
CA VAL A 136 3.98 -14.20 1.45
C VAL A 136 5.23 -14.66 0.70
N ASP A 137 5.01 -15.47 -0.34
CA ASP A 137 6.08 -16.09 -1.15
C ASP A 137 7.15 -16.80 -0.30
N GLY A 138 6.70 -17.60 0.68
CA GLY A 138 7.57 -18.34 1.60
C GLY A 138 8.19 -17.50 2.72
N ALA A 139 7.95 -16.18 2.75
CA ALA A 139 8.44 -15.29 3.79
C ALA A 139 7.35 -15.07 4.86
N PRO A 140 7.68 -15.18 6.15
CA PRO A 140 6.70 -14.96 7.21
C PRO A 140 6.41 -13.47 7.37
N GLY A 141 5.16 -13.16 7.71
CA GLY A 141 4.67 -11.80 7.93
C GLY A 141 3.46 -11.73 8.84
N VAL A 142 2.96 -10.52 9.03
CA VAL A 142 1.71 -10.23 9.74
C VAL A 142 0.81 -9.40 8.83
N ARG A 143 -0.48 -9.74 8.81
CA ARG A 143 -1.55 -8.92 8.25
C ARG A 143 -2.35 -8.32 9.39
N THR A 144 -2.53 -7.00 9.41
CA THR A 144 -3.46 -6.32 10.31
C THR A 144 -4.56 -5.64 9.49
N GLU A 145 -5.72 -5.48 10.10
CA GLU A 145 -6.85 -4.73 9.54
C GLU A 145 -7.39 -3.80 10.61
N SER A 146 -7.56 -2.53 10.26
CA SER A 146 -8.02 -1.52 11.21
C SER A 146 -9.01 -0.57 10.55
N THR A 147 -9.93 -0.03 11.35
CA THR A 147 -10.84 1.02 10.93
C THR A 147 -10.35 2.36 11.48
N VAL A 148 -10.10 3.31 10.59
CA VAL A 148 -9.71 4.67 10.93
C VAL A 148 -10.96 5.55 10.85
N ALA A 149 -11.35 6.12 11.98
CA ALA A 149 -12.46 7.06 12.06
C ALA A 149 -12.16 8.33 11.23
N PRO A 150 -13.19 8.99 10.68
CA PRO A 150 -13.01 10.26 10.00
C PRO A 150 -12.39 11.29 10.95
N ASP A 151 -11.49 12.11 10.43
CA ASP A 151 -10.81 13.14 11.20
C ASP A 151 -11.82 14.23 11.60
N ALA A 152 -12.01 14.44 12.91
CA ALA A 152 -13.01 15.35 13.45
C ALA A 152 -12.66 16.84 13.23
N ASP A 153 -11.38 17.14 12.98
CA ASP A 153 -10.86 18.51 12.86
C ASP A 153 -10.78 19.03 11.40
N GLY A 154 -11.26 18.26 10.42
CA GLY A 154 -11.57 18.76 9.07
C GLY A 154 -10.39 19.19 8.19
N GLU A 155 -9.14 19.05 8.65
CA GLU A 155 -7.94 19.38 7.85
C GLU A 155 -7.43 18.20 7.00
N ALA A 156 -7.71 16.95 7.38
CA ALA A 156 -7.47 15.79 6.53
C ALA A 156 -8.59 15.63 5.48
N ALA A 157 -8.20 15.49 4.21
CA ALA A 157 -9.09 15.52 3.05
C ALA A 157 -10.03 14.27 2.91
N LEU A 158 -10.25 13.51 3.97
CA LEU A 158 -11.13 12.35 4.04
C LEU A 158 -12.10 12.54 5.21
N SER A 159 -13.27 13.11 4.90
CA SER A 159 -14.39 13.24 5.84
C SER A 159 -15.12 11.92 6.08
N ALA A 160 -14.57 10.81 5.56
CA ALA A 160 -15.16 9.48 5.60
C ALA A 160 -14.26 8.55 6.40
N ALA A 161 -14.87 7.60 7.11
CA ALA A 161 -14.15 6.48 7.70
C ALA A 161 -13.37 5.74 6.59
N SER A 162 -12.28 5.10 6.99
CA SER A 162 -11.50 4.29 6.06
C SER A 162 -11.08 2.99 6.71
N ARG A 163 -11.09 1.92 5.93
CA ARG A 163 -10.51 0.64 6.31
C ARG A 163 -9.07 0.57 5.81
N ARG A 164 -8.18 0.15 6.68
CA ARG A 164 -6.76 0.01 6.38
C ARG A 164 -6.34 -1.44 6.59
N VAL A 165 -5.63 -1.99 5.61
CA VAL A 165 -5.03 -3.34 5.67
C VAL A 165 -3.53 -3.20 5.48
N ASP A 166 -2.75 -3.69 6.43
CA ASP A 166 -1.29 -3.67 6.36
C ASP A 166 -0.73 -5.08 6.34
N TYR A 167 0.13 -5.36 5.37
CA TYR A 167 1.00 -6.53 5.36
C TYR A 167 2.40 -6.09 5.72
N VAL A 168 2.99 -6.69 6.75
CA VAL A 168 4.39 -6.50 7.10
C VAL A 168 5.11 -7.84 6.99
N VAL A 169 6.01 -7.96 6.01
CA VAL A 169 6.65 -9.21 5.61
C VAL A 169 8.15 -9.12 5.79
N ALA A 170 8.76 -10.16 6.37
CA ALA A 170 10.21 -10.24 6.51
C ALA A 170 10.88 -10.36 5.12
N VAL A 171 11.94 -9.60 4.87
CA VAL A 171 12.66 -9.68 3.59
C VAL A 171 13.61 -10.89 3.61
N PRO A 172 13.46 -11.88 2.70
CA PRO A 172 14.31 -13.06 2.67
C PRO A 172 15.80 -12.73 2.56
N GLY A 173 16.62 -13.37 3.40
CA GLY A 173 18.07 -13.17 3.44
C GLY A 173 18.53 -11.84 4.07
N ARG A 174 17.62 -10.95 4.49
CA ARG A 174 17.96 -9.67 5.14
C ARG A 174 17.36 -9.55 6.54
N ALA A 175 18.09 -10.05 7.53
CA ALA A 175 17.64 -9.94 8.92
C ALA A 175 17.42 -8.48 9.32
N GLY A 176 16.27 -8.21 9.96
CA GLY A 176 15.89 -6.87 10.40
C GLY A 176 15.34 -5.94 9.31
N ARG A 177 15.20 -6.41 8.06
CA ARG A 177 14.52 -5.68 6.98
C ARG A 177 13.11 -6.24 6.78
N TRP A 178 12.16 -5.33 6.60
CA TRP A 178 10.74 -5.64 6.46
C TRP A 178 10.15 -4.79 5.36
N LEU A 179 9.25 -5.39 4.60
CA LEU A 179 8.45 -4.71 3.60
C LEU A 179 7.05 -4.51 4.16
N SER A 180 6.52 -3.30 4.05
CA SER A 180 5.12 -2.98 4.33
C SER A 180 4.37 -2.80 3.02
N ALA A 181 3.20 -3.43 2.90
CA ALA A 181 2.21 -3.13 1.88
C ALA A 181 0.91 -2.70 2.57
N SER A 182 0.54 -1.44 2.41
CA SER A 182 -0.52 -0.77 3.18
C SER A 182 -1.62 -0.31 2.23
N CYS A 183 -2.79 -0.91 2.30
CA CYS A 183 -3.97 -0.51 1.54
C CYS A 183 -4.91 0.33 2.40
N THR A 184 -5.43 1.40 1.81
CA THR A 184 -6.49 2.21 2.39
C THR A 184 -7.70 2.20 1.45
N VAL A 185 -8.86 1.86 1.98
CA VAL A 185 -10.15 1.88 1.30
C VAL A 185 -11.06 2.87 2.02
N LEU A 186 -11.61 3.85 1.31
CA LEU A 186 -12.58 4.76 1.91
C LEU A 186 -13.93 4.07 2.02
N GLU A 187 -14.57 4.20 3.18
CA GLU A 187 -15.93 3.74 3.37
C GLU A 187 -16.90 4.72 2.71
N ALA A 188 -17.76 4.20 1.84
CA ALA A 188 -18.84 4.99 1.26
C ALA A 188 -19.97 5.15 2.27
N ALA A 189 -20.60 6.34 2.32
CA ALA A 189 -21.70 6.59 3.24
C ALA A 189 -22.93 5.69 2.99
N ASP A 190 -23.12 5.24 1.75
CA ASP A 190 -24.15 4.29 1.31
C ASP A 190 -23.48 3.01 0.76
N ASP A 191 -22.75 2.28 1.59
CA ASP A 191 -22.15 0.99 1.19
C ASP A 191 -23.16 -0.17 1.27
N GLU A 192 -24.21 -0.12 0.42
CA GLU A 192 -25.31 -1.10 0.41
C GLU A 192 -24.86 -2.54 0.06
N HIS A 193 -23.64 -2.70 -0.47
CA HIS A 193 -23.11 -3.97 -0.98
C HIS A 193 -21.74 -4.36 -0.41
N ASP A 194 -21.28 -3.72 0.67
CA ASP A 194 -19.97 -3.96 1.27
C ASP A 194 -18.82 -3.91 0.23
N LEU A 195 -18.84 -2.88 -0.60
CA LEU A 195 -17.76 -2.57 -1.54
C LEU A 195 -16.43 -2.43 -0.80
N THR A 196 -16.44 -1.88 0.41
CA THR A 196 -15.23 -1.80 1.23
C THR A 196 -14.65 -3.19 1.51
N GLY A 197 -15.47 -4.16 1.94
CA GLY A 197 -15.04 -5.55 2.15
C GLY A 197 -14.49 -6.18 0.87
N LEU A 198 -15.18 -6.01 -0.27
CA LEU A 198 -14.72 -6.53 -1.55
C LEU A 198 -13.36 -5.95 -2.00
N LEU A 199 -13.10 -4.67 -1.72
CA LEU A 199 -11.83 -4.04 -2.05
C LEU A 199 -10.69 -4.49 -1.13
N VAL A 200 -11.00 -4.81 0.13
CA VAL A 200 -10.07 -5.49 1.03
C VAL A 200 -9.73 -6.88 0.51
N GLU A 201 -10.73 -7.68 0.12
CA GLU A 201 -10.51 -9.00 -0.46
C GLU A 201 -9.69 -8.93 -1.76
N LEU A 202 -9.92 -7.91 -2.60
CA LEU A 202 -9.13 -7.68 -3.79
C LEU A 202 -7.66 -7.41 -3.44
N PHE A 203 -7.40 -6.60 -2.41
CA PHE A 203 -6.03 -6.34 -1.97
C PHE A 203 -5.36 -7.61 -1.42
N ASP A 204 -6.07 -8.41 -0.63
CA ASP A 204 -5.56 -9.70 -0.16
C ASP A 204 -5.24 -10.63 -1.34
N ALA A 205 -6.11 -10.69 -2.34
CA ALA A 205 -5.89 -11.44 -3.57
C ALA A 205 -4.65 -10.96 -4.32
N VAL A 206 -4.45 -9.64 -4.43
CA VAL A 206 -3.25 -9.03 -4.99
C VAL A 206 -2.00 -9.48 -4.23
N MET A 207 -2.03 -9.51 -2.90
CA MET A 207 -0.91 -9.96 -2.07
C MET A 207 -0.59 -11.45 -2.27
N THR A 208 -1.54 -12.30 -2.64
CA THR A 208 -1.25 -13.71 -3.01
C THR A 208 -0.37 -13.85 -4.27
N THR A 209 -0.35 -12.82 -5.12
CA THR A 209 0.45 -12.78 -6.35
C THR A 209 1.86 -12.23 -6.13
N PHE A 210 2.14 -11.71 -4.94
CA PHE A 210 3.44 -11.14 -4.60
C PHE A 210 4.54 -12.20 -4.74
N ARG A 211 5.63 -11.84 -5.42
CA ARG A 211 6.83 -12.70 -5.53
C ARG A 211 8.08 -11.90 -5.23
N TRP A 212 8.96 -12.43 -4.40
CA TRP A 212 10.29 -11.88 -4.19
C TRP A 212 11.13 -12.03 -5.47
N ALA A 213 11.83 -10.97 -5.83
CA ALA A 213 12.84 -11.00 -6.87
C ALA A 213 14.21 -11.20 -6.23
N ALA A 214 14.93 -12.20 -6.75
CA ALA A 214 16.36 -12.36 -6.51
C ALA A 214 17.14 -11.72 -7.68
N PRO A 215 18.38 -11.26 -7.44
CA PRO A 215 19.26 -10.76 -8.50
C PRO A 215 19.64 -11.85 -9.50
#